data_AF-A0A534KGW5-F1
#
_entry.id   AF-A0A534KGW5-F1
#
_cell.length_a   1.000
_cell.length_b   1.000
_cell.length_c   1.000
_cell.angle_alpha   90.00
_cell.angle_beta   90.00
_cell.angle_gamma   90.00
#
_symmetry.space_group_name_H-M   'P 1'
#
loop_
_entity.id
_entity.type
_entity.pdbx_description
1 polymer ?
#
loop_
_entity_poly.entity_id
_entity_poly.type
_entity_poly.pdbx_seq_one_letter_code
_entity_poly.pdbx_strand_id
1 'polypeptide(L)'
;MEPTLAPPPAGPDVPKLSTTVLLAMAAISAVVLAAIFAYILFIAVLRIDERLWWTGLCSMIFALGFFFLYASTHDRKIARPLAGGFFVIGAGSFYGSIFTGNSTDIAKLLYLILLSILVMIVLAAIFVMARDAEQDAVRRA
;
A
#
# COMPACT_ATOMS: atom_id res chain seq x y z
N MET A 1 -48.77 -2.13 26.47
CA MET A 1 -48.45 -1.26 25.31
C MET A 1 -46.94 -1.10 25.32
N GLU A 2 -46.24 -1.71 24.36
CA GLU A 2 -44.78 -1.51 24.23
C GLU A 2 -44.50 -0.06 23.81
N PRO A 3 -43.47 0.60 24.39
CA PRO A 3 -43.07 1.92 23.94
C PRO A 3 -42.41 1.77 22.57
N THR A 4 -43.04 2.34 21.54
CA THR A 4 -42.43 2.50 20.22
C THR A 4 -41.24 3.47 20.35
N LEU A 5 -40.02 2.92 20.37
CA LEU A 5 -38.79 3.69 20.30
C LEU A 5 -38.81 4.52 19.00
N ALA A 6 -38.79 5.85 19.14
CA ALA A 6 -38.68 6.75 18.00
C ALA A 6 -37.40 6.42 17.20
N PRO A 7 -37.43 6.50 15.86
CA PRO A 7 -36.26 6.22 15.04
C PRO A 7 -35.12 7.17 15.43
N PRO A 8 -33.86 6.68 15.47
CA PRO A 8 -32.72 7.51 15.83
C PRO A 8 -32.60 8.71 14.89
N PRO A 9 -32.18 9.88 15.39
CA PRO A 9 -32.05 11.09 14.59
C PRO A 9 -31.10 10.82 13.42
N ALA A 10 -31.54 11.19 12.21
CA ALA A 10 -30.69 11.16 11.03
C ALA A 10 -29.45 12.00 11.31
N GLY A 11 -28.28 11.35 11.32
CA GLY A 11 -27.01 12.03 11.45
C GLY A 11 -26.80 13.03 10.30
N PRO A 12 -25.86 13.97 10.45
CA PRO A 12 -25.61 14.98 9.43
C PRO A 12 -25.32 14.33 8.07
N ASP A 13 -26.08 14.75 7.04
CA ASP A 13 -25.88 14.31 5.66
C ASP A 13 -24.50 14.73 5.19
N VAL A 14 -23.58 13.77 5.13
CA VAL A 14 -22.23 14.00 4.58
C VAL A 14 -22.38 14.19 3.07
N PRO A 15 -21.98 15.33 2.48
CA PRO A 15 -22.12 15.55 1.05
C PRO A 15 -21.37 14.47 0.27
N LYS A 16 -22.09 13.71 -0.56
CA LYS A 16 -21.48 12.67 -1.40
C LYS A 16 -20.65 13.36 -2.49
N LEU A 17 -19.34 13.12 -2.50
CA LEU A 17 -18.47 13.61 -3.57
C LEU A 17 -18.94 13.06 -4.92
N SER A 18 -19.00 13.92 -5.93
CA SER A 18 -19.34 13.49 -7.29
C SER A 18 -18.30 12.49 -7.81
N THR A 19 -18.74 11.43 -8.47
CA THR A 19 -17.89 10.39 -9.08
C THR A 19 -16.83 11.00 -10.00
N THR A 20 -17.17 12.07 -10.72
CA THR A 20 -16.23 12.79 -11.60
C THR A 20 -15.08 13.41 -10.80
N VAL A 21 -15.36 13.95 -9.61
CA VAL A 21 -14.34 14.54 -8.74
C VAL A 21 -13.45 13.44 -8.15
N LEU A 22 -14.03 12.33 -7.72
CA LEU A 22 -13.27 11.15 -7.24
C LEU A 22 -12.31 10.62 -8.32
N LEU A 23 -12.78 10.53 -9.57
CA LEU A 23 -11.95 10.05 -10.69
C LEU A 23 -10.83 11.05 -11.00
N ALA A 24 -11.12 12.35 -10.99
CA ALA A 24 -10.10 13.39 -11.17
C ALA A 24 -9.04 13.34 -10.05
N MET A 25 -9.44 13.19 -8.79
CA MET A 25 -8.54 13.06 -7.65
C MET A 25 -7.66 11.81 -7.77
N ALA A 26 -8.24 10.67 -8.16
CA ALA A 26 -7.50 9.43 -8.38
C ALA A 26 -6.49 9.58 -9.53
N ALA A 27 -6.88 10.20 -10.64
CA ALA A 27 -6.01 10.45 -11.78
C ALA A 27 -4.83 11.36 -11.40
N ILE A 28 -5.08 12.48 -10.72
CA ILE A 28 -4.03 13.40 -10.25
C ILE A 28 -3.08 12.66 -9.31
N SER A 29 -3.60 11.89 -8.35
CA SER A 29 -2.79 11.11 -7.42
C SER A 29 -1.90 10.11 -8.15
N ALA A 30 -2.43 9.40 -9.17
CA ALA A 30 -1.65 8.47 -9.98
C ALA A 30 -0.54 9.18 -10.76
N VAL A 31 -0.81 10.35 -11.35
CA VAL A 31 0.22 11.14 -12.06
C VAL A 31 1.31 11.60 -11.10
N VAL A 32 0.95 12.07 -9.91
CA VAL A 32 1.92 12.51 -8.89
C VAL A 32 2.80 11.34 -8.45
N LEU A 33 2.21 10.16 -8.18
CA LEU A 33 2.95 8.96 -7.83
C LEU A 33 3.92 8.57 -8.95
N ALA A 34 3.44 8.52 -10.20
CA ALA A 34 4.27 8.22 -11.37
C ALA A 34 5.42 9.23 -11.54
N ALA A 35 5.16 10.52 -11.31
CA ALA A 35 6.17 11.57 -11.38
C ALA A 35 7.25 11.41 -10.30
N ILE A 36 6.87 11.05 -9.06
CA ILE A 36 7.81 10.78 -7.97
C ILE A 36 8.73 9.61 -8.34
N PHE A 37 8.17 8.50 -8.82
CA PHE A 37 8.97 7.35 -9.23
C PHE A 37 9.87 7.67 -10.42
N ALA A 38 9.34 8.36 -11.43
CA ALA A 38 10.11 8.76 -12.60
C ALA A 38 11.27 9.70 -12.22
N TYR A 39 11.03 10.63 -11.30
CA TYR A 39 12.06 11.53 -10.79
C TYR A 39 13.19 10.76 -10.11
N ILE A 40 12.87 9.86 -9.18
CA ILE A 40 13.87 9.07 -8.44
C ILE A 40 14.68 8.18 -9.39
N LEU A 41 14.00 7.50 -10.33
CA LEU A 41 14.64 6.50 -11.18
C LEU A 41 15.46 7.12 -12.32
N PHE A 42 15.00 8.23 -12.90
CA PHE A 42 15.58 8.76 -14.14
C PHE A 42 16.25 10.13 -13.99
N ILE A 43 15.77 10.98 -13.08
CA ILE A 43 16.21 12.39 -13.00
C ILE A 43 17.21 12.59 -11.86
N ALA A 44 17.00 11.93 -10.72
CA ALA A 44 17.84 12.10 -9.55
C ALA A 44 19.30 11.71 -9.83
N VAL A 45 20.23 12.60 -9.48
CA VAL A 45 21.68 12.37 -9.58
C VAL A 45 22.13 11.53 -8.39
N LEU A 46 21.70 10.26 -8.40
CA LEU A 46 21.99 9.25 -7.40
C LEU A 46 22.62 8.04 -8.08
N ARG A 47 23.38 7.26 -7.32
CA ARG A 47 23.85 5.94 -7.81
C ARG A 47 22.66 5.00 -7.97
N ILE A 48 22.80 3.98 -8.83
CA ILE A 48 21.70 3.03 -9.11
C ILE A 48 21.20 2.36 -7.81
N ASP A 49 22.11 1.99 -6.92
CA ASP A 49 21.78 1.40 -5.62
C ASP A 49 20.96 2.34 -4.73
N GLU A 50 21.31 3.62 -4.71
CA GLU A 50 20.59 4.66 -3.98
C GLU A 50 19.22 4.95 -4.62
N ARG A 51 19.12 5.01 -5.95
CA ARG A 51 17.84 5.20 -6.65
C ARG A 51 16.85 4.11 -6.30
N LEU A 52 17.31 2.86 -6.31
CA LEU A 52 16.49 1.70 -5.95
C LEU A 52 16.13 1.69 -4.46
N TRP A 53 17.05 2.11 -3.60
CA TRP A 53 16.76 2.27 -2.17
C TRP A 53 15.64 3.29 -1.92
N TRP A 54 15.73 4.48 -2.52
CA TRP A 54 14.72 5.53 -2.36
C TRP A 54 13.39 5.16 -3.00
N THR A 55 13.42 4.48 -4.15
CA THR A 55 12.21 3.90 -4.78
C THR A 55 11.54 2.91 -3.82
N GLY A 56 12.33 2.04 -3.19
CA GLY A 56 11.87 1.08 -2.19
C GLY A 56 11.19 1.76 -1.00
N LEU A 57 11.84 2.77 -0.45
CA LEU A 57 11.35 3.54 0.70
C LEU A 57 10.05 4.28 0.38
N CYS A 58 10.00 5.04 -0.72
CA CYS A 58 8.79 5.75 -1.13
C CYS A 58 7.63 4.77 -1.35
N SER A 59 7.90 3.64 -1.99
CA SER A 59 6.88 2.61 -2.20
C SER A 59 6.36 2.02 -0.89
N MET A 60 7.22 1.79 0.11
CA MET A 60 6.75 1.36 1.45
C MET A 60 5.88 2.40 2.15
N ILE A 61 6.23 3.67 2.05
CA ILE A 61 5.43 4.76 2.63
C ILE A 61 4.04 4.79 1.98
N PHE A 62 3.95 4.64 0.66
CA PHE A 62 2.66 4.56 -0.03
C PHE A 62 1.90 3.28 0.34
N ALA A 63 2.57 2.13 0.41
CA ALA A 63 1.96 0.88 0.85
C ALA A 63 1.32 1.03 2.24
N LEU A 64 2.05 1.65 3.18
CA LEU A 64 1.56 1.95 4.52
C LEU A 64 0.39 2.95 4.49
N GLY A 65 0.47 4.01 3.68
CA GLY A 65 -0.61 4.98 3.51
C GLY A 65 -1.90 4.33 3.00
N PHE A 66 -1.81 3.49 1.97
CA PHE A 66 -2.96 2.72 1.48
C PHE A 66 -3.45 1.68 2.48
N PHE A 67 -2.56 1.11 3.30
CA PHE A 67 -2.96 0.24 4.39
C PHE A 67 -3.74 0.98 5.48
N PHE A 68 -3.34 2.19 5.88
CA PHE A 68 -4.13 3.02 6.80
C PHE A 68 -5.46 3.46 6.18
N LEU A 69 -5.47 3.74 4.87
CA LEU A 69 -6.71 4.03 4.15
C LEU A 69 -7.64 2.80 4.18
N TYR A 70 -7.11 1.60 3.98
CA TYR A 70 -7.85 0.35 4.13
C TYR A 70 -8.42 0.19 5.55
N ALA A 71 -7.59 0.41 6.57
CA ALA A 71 -8.02 0.28 7.97
C ALA A 71 -9.11 1.30 8.37
N SER A 72 -9.05 2.51 7.83
CA SER A 72 -10.02 3.58 8.14
C SER A 72 -11.33 3.46 7.36
N THR A 73 -11.27 3.08 6.09
CA THR A 73 -12.45 3.06 5.20
C THR A 73 -13.09 1.69 5.06
N HIS A 74 -12.40 0.62 5.47
CA HIS A 74 -12.76 -0.78 5.18
C HIS A 74 -12.97 -1.06 3.67
N ASP A 75 -12.47 -0.19 2.78
CA ASP A 75 -12.60 -0.35 1.34
C ASP A 75 -11.63 -1.43 0.84
N ARG A 76 -12.14 -2.66 0.81
CA ARG A 76 -11.43 -3.87 0.38
C ARG A 76 -11.10 -3.86 -1.12
N LYS A 77 -11.78 -3.05 -1.95
CA LYS A 77 -11.68 -3.15 -3.41
C LYS A 77 -10.49 -2.39 -3.99
N ILE A 78 -10.12 -1.27 -3.38
CA ILE A 78 -9.08 -0.38 -3.93
C ILE A 78 -7.86 -0.31 -3.02
N ALA A 79 -8.07 -0.13 -1.72
CA ALA A 79 -6.96 0.13 -0.79
C ALA A 79 -6.06 -1.10 -0.58
N ARG A 80 -6.66 -2.30 -0.47
CA ARG A 80 -5.93 -3.56 -0.28
C ARG A 80 -5.02 -3.93 -1.47
N PRO A 81 -5.49 -3.94 -2.74
CA PRO A 81 -4.61 -4.26 -3.87
C PRO A 81 -3.54 -3.18 -4.10
N LEU A 82 -3.83 -1.90 -3.85
CA LEU A 82 -2.82 -0.84 -3.96
C LEU A 82 -1.73 -0.97 -2.89
N ALA A 83 -2.10 -1.21 -1.63
CA ALA A 83 -1.13 -1.46 -0.56
C ALA A 83 -0.21 -2.65 -0.89
N GLY A 84 -0.78 -3.76 -1.39
CA GLY A 84 -0.02 -4.92 -1.84
C GLY A 84 0.88 -4.62 -3.06
N GLY A 85 0.38 -3.87 -4.05
CA GLY A 85 1.15 -3.49 -5.24
C GLY A 85 2.36 -2.64 -4.89
N PHE A 86 2.17 -1.58 -4.08
CA PHE A 86 3.28 -0.77 -3.58
C PHE A 86 4.21 -1.56 -2.66
N PHE A 87 3.71 -2.55 -1.93
CA PHE A 87 4.57 -3.43 -1.16
C PHE A 87 5.52 -4.23 -2.05
N VAL A 88 5.00 -4.84 -3.11
CA VAL A 88 5.81 -5.64 -4.06
C VAL A 88 6.84 -4.77 -4.79
N ILE A 89 6.45 -3.59 -5.25
CA ILE A 89 7.38 -2.63 -5.88
C ILE A 89 8.50 -2.25 -4.91
N GLY A 90 8.16 -2.00 -3.65
CA GLY A 90 9.13 -1.63 -2.64
C GLY A 90 10.11 -2.75 -2.32
N ALA A 91 9.60 -3.98 -2.12
CA ALA A 91 10.43 -5.16 -1.89
C ALA A 91 11.38 -5.43 -3.07
N GLY A 92 10.88 -5.39 -4.31
CA GLY A 92 11.71 -5.58 -5.51
C GLY A 92 12.81 -4.51 -5.63
N SER A 93 12.49 -3.27 -5.28
CA SER A 93 13.46 -2.17 -5.31
C SER A 93 14.55 -2.33 -4.24
N PHE A 94 14.21 -2.76 -3.03
CA PHE A 94 15.22 -3.06 -2.00
C PHE A 94 16.12 -4.24 -2.38
N TYR A 95 15.56 -5.32 -2.94
CA TYR A 95 16.38 -6.42 -3.47
C TYR A 95 17.34 -5.92 -4.56
N GLY A 96 16.83 -5.13 -5.52
CA GLY A 96 17.66 -4.53 -6.56
C GLY A 96 18.80 -3.69 -5.99
N SER A 97 18.50 -2.82 -5.01
CA SER A 97 19.49 -1.97 -4.33
C SER A 97 20.64 -2.79 -3.72
N ILE A 98 20.32 -3.91 -3.05
CA ILE A 98 21.32 -4.81 -2.42
C ILE A 98 22.30 -5.38 -3.46
N PHE A 99 21.80 -5.78 -4.64
CA PHE A 99 22.63 -6.39 -5.67
C PHE A 99 23.44 -5.38 -6.48
N THR A 100 22.90 -4.18 -6.70
CA THR A 100 23.60 -3.09 -7.40
C THR A 100 24.58 -2.32 -6.51
N GLY A 101 24.47 -2.47 -5.18
CA GLY A 101 25.33 -1.81 -4.20
C GLY A 101 26.73 -2.42 -4.12
N ASN A 102 27.70 -1.59 -3.72
CA ASN A 102 29.11 -2.00 -3.57
C ASN A 102 29.44 -2.53 -2.15
N SER A 103 28.44 -3.08 -1.46
CA SER A 103 28.59 -3.68 -0.13
C SER A 103 29.32 -5.02 -0.19
N THR A 104 29.91 -5.43 0.93
CA THR A 104 30.54 -6.75 1.07
C THR A 104 29.51 -7.88 0.96
N ASP A 105 29.94 -9.08 0.55
CA ASP A 105 29.04 -10.23 0.40
C ASP A 105 28.32 -10.60 1.69
N ILE A 106 29.00 -10.47 2.84
CA ILE A 106 28.41 -10.69 4.17
C ILE A 106 27.29 -9.69 4.44
N ALA A 107 27.50 -8.40 4.13
CA ALA A 107 26.48 -7.38 4.31
C ALA A 107 25.27 -7.63 3.40
N LYS A 108 25.51 -7.98 2.13
CA LYS A 108 24.44 -8.34 1.19
C LYS A 108 23.61 -9.51 1.71
N LEU A 109 24.27 -10.56 2.23
CA LEU A 109 23.60 -11.73 2.79
C LEU A 109 22.74 -11.36 4.02
N LEU A 110 23.26 -10.52 4.92
CA LEU A 110 22.49 -10.03 6.07
C LEU A 110 21.26 -9.22 5.64
N TYR A 111 21.41 -8.28 4.70
CA TYR A 111 20.27 -7.50 4.19
C TYR A 111 19.25 -8.38 3.47
N LEU A 112 19.69 -9.40 2.73
CA LEU A 112 18.82 -10.38 2.09
C LEU A 112 17.99 -11.17 3.10
N ILE A 113 18.60 -11.63 4.19
CA ILE A 113 17.90 -12.36 5.24
C ILE A 113 16.87 -11.44 5.91
N LEU A 114 17.27 -10.22 6.30
CA LEU A 114 16.37 -9.27 6.94
C LEU A 114 15.18 -8.93 6.03
N LEU A 115 15.44 -8.62 4.76
CA LEU A 115 14.39 -8.29 3.80
C LEU A 115 13.47 -9.49 3.52
N SER A 116 14.01 -10.71 3.43
CA SER A 116 13.21 -11.92 3.22
C SER A 116 12.30 -12.22 4.41
N ILE A 117 12.80 -12.07 5.65
CA ILE A 117 11.98 -12.22 6.86
C ILE A 117 10.83 -11.20 6.84
N LEU A 118 11.14 -9.93 6.55
CA LEU A 118 10.12 -8.88 6.44
C LEU A 118 9.06 -9.23 5.39
N VAL A 119 9.48 -9.66 4.20
CA VAL A 119 8.57 -10.06 3.12
C VAL A 119 7.68 -11.23 3.54
N MET A 120 8.24 -12.24 4.20
CA MET A 120 7.46 -13.39 4.68
C MET A 120 6.41 -12.98 5.72
N ILE A 121 6.75 -12.08 6.65
CA ILE A 121 5.80 -11.56 7.65
C ILE A 121 4.64 -10.83 6.97
N VAL A 122 4.95 -9.94 6.02
CA VAL A 122 3.92 -9.15 5.33
C VAL A 122 3.05 -10.04 4.44
N LEU A 123 3.63 -10.99 3.71
CA LEU A 123 2.86 -11.94 2.90
C LEU A 123 1.97 -12.82 3.76
N ALA A 124 2.44 -13.30 4.91
CA ALA A 124 1.62 -14.04 5.86
C ALA A 124 0.44 -13.19 6.36
N ALA A 125 0.67 -11.92 6.71
CA ALA A 125 -0.40 -11.01 7.11
C ALA A 125 -1.43 -10.78 5.99
N ILE A 126 -0.97 -10.53 4.76
CA ILE A 126 -1.85 -10.37 3.59
C ILE A 126 -2.65 -11.66 3.33
N PHE A 127 -2.03 -12.83 3.45
CA PHE A 127 -2.69 -14.12 3.27
C PHE A 127 -3.79 -14.34 4.31
N VAL A 128 -3.52 -14.07 5.59
CA VAL A 128 -4.53 -14.17 6.66
C VAL A 128 -5.69 -13.21 6.38
N MET A 129 -5.40 -11.95 6.09
CA MET A 129 -6.44 -10.96 5.74
C MET A 129 -7.22 -11.33 4.47
N ALA A 130 -6.58 -12.00 3.52
CA ALA A 130 -7.24 -12.49 2.31
C ALA A 130 -8.22 -13.62 2.63
N ARG A 131 -7.80 -14.59 3.46
CA ARG A 131 -8.64 -15.70 3.92
C ARG A 131 -9.84 -15.23 4.74
N ASP A 132 -9.63 -14.32 5.68
CA ASP A 132 -10.73 -13.77 6.48
C ASP A 132 -11.77 -13.08 5.59
N ALA A 133 -11.31 -12.35 4.56
CA ALA A 133 -12.21 -11.69 3.62
C ALA A 133 -13.02 -12.67 2.75
N GLU A 134 -12.45 -13.81 2.37
CA GLU A 134 -13.17 -14.88 1.66
C GLU A 134 -14.24 -15.51 2.55
N GLN A 135 -13.89 -15.80 3.82
CA GLN A 135 -14.84 -16.38 4.78
C GLN A 135 -16.01 -15.44 5.08
N ASP A 136 -15.76 -14.14 5.20
CA ASP A 136 -16.80 -13.12 5.36
C ASP A 136 -17.76 -13.07 4.16
N ALA A 137 -17.23 -13.21 2.94
CA ALA A 137 -18.02 -13.19 1.72
C ALA A 137 -18.95 -14.41 1.62
N VAL A 138 -18.45 -15.60 1.98
CA VAL A 138 -19.24 -16.83 2.02
C VAL A 138 -20.35 -16.76 3.08
N ARG A 139 -20.11 -16.12 4.24
CA ARG A 139 -21.11 -15.97 5.30
C ARG A 139 -22.24 -14.99 4.96
N ARG A 140 -22.03 -14.10 4.00
CA ARG A 140 -23.00 -13.07 3.57
C ARG A 140 -23.75 -13.43 2.28
N ALA A 141 -23.36 -14.51 1.61
CA ALA A 141 -24.04 -15.08 0.44
C ALA A 141 -25.09 -16.10 0.88
#